data_AF-A0A9X8ZDM2-F1
#
_entry.id   AF-A0A9X8ZDM2-F1
#
_cell.length_a   1.000
_cell.length_b   1.000
_cell.length_c   1.000
_cell.angle_alpha   90.00
_cell.angle_beta   90.00
_cell.angle_gamma   90.00
#
_symmetry.space_group_name_H-M   'P 1'
#
loop_
_entity.id
_entity.type
_entity.pdbx_description
1 polymer ?
#
loop_
_entity_poly.entity_id
_entity_poly.type
_entity_poly.pdbx_seq_one_letter_code
_entity_poly.pdbx_strand_id
1 'polypeptide(L)'
;SEYEFNPKKAKKLLQEANFDFNRTIKLRYYYEDQTSINFMTAVAQYLTELGMKVEVLKFQGDVASELYKMKDYDLALKGLSSFGYEEWYGEYESKNANFKNVFGSEGTFDNVVNRLKETEDIKERQEILSELQSLEVEHLYKLPLYTIKSYYYVNEEKVKTSGIYGNPWYNYDMKFEEWEIK
;
A
#
# COMPACT_ATOMS: atom_id res chain seq x y z
N SER A 1 8.49 -9.67 8.68
CA SER A 1 8.63 -8.20 8.66
C SER A 1 9.98 -7.88 9.25
N GLU A 2 10.84 -7.13 8.54
CA GLU A 2 12.15 -6.72 9.07
C GLU A 2 12.04 -5.63 10.15
N TYR A 3 10.87 -4.96 10.24
CA TYR A 3 10.54 -4.04 11.32
C TYR A 3 9.56 -4.69 12.29
N GLU A 4 10.09 -5.26 13.37
CA GLU A 4 9.29 -5.70 14.50
C GLU A 4 8.77 -4.51 15.31
N PHE A 5 7.57 -4.65 15.89
CA PHE A 5 6.99 -3.63 16.74
C PHE A 5 7.84 -3.40 18.00
N ASN A 6 8.54 -2.27 18.05
CA ASN A 6 9.42 -1.92 19.17
C ASN A 6 9.38 -0.41 19.47
N PRO A 7 8.44 0.05 20.33
CA PRO A 7 8.28 1.47 20.66
C PRO A 7 9.52 2.10 21.29
N LYS A 8 10.29 1.34 22.08
CA LYS A 8 11.54 1.82 22.70
C LYS A 8 12.59 2.14 21.64
N LYS A 9 12.78 1.24 20.68
CA LYS A 9 13.71 1.44 19.56
C LYS A 9 13.24 2.59 18.66
N ALA A 10 11.95 2.67 18.36
CA ALA A 10 11.38 3.76 17.57
C ALA A 10 11.65 5.14 18.20
N LYS A 11 11.39 5.30 19.51
CA LYS A 11 11.67 6.55 20.22
C LYS A 11 13.14 6.94 20.19
N LYS A 12 14.05 5.96 20.34
CA LYS A 12 15.50 6.18 20.23
C LYS A 12 15.90 6.67 18.84
N LEU A 13 15.41 6.01 17.78
CA LEU A 13 15.69 6.41 16.39
C LEU A 13 15.19 7.82 16.07
N LEU A 14 14.00 8.19 16.57
CA LEU A 14 13.47 9.55 16.41
C LEU A 14 14.35 10.60 17.10
N GLN A 15 14.89 10.29 18.28
CA GLN A 15 15.84 11.18 18.98
C GLN A 15 17.18 11.29 18.24
N GLU A 16 17.72 10.17 17.75
CA GLU A 16 18.97 10.15 16.96
C GLU A 16 18.82 10.95 15.65
N ALA A 17 17.63 10.93 15.05
CA ALA A 17 17.29 11.71 13.86
C ALA A 17 16.98 13.19 14.16
N ASN A 18 17.07 13.65 15.41
CA ASN A 18 16.68 14.99 15.86
C ASN A 18 15.24 15.37 15.45
N PHE A 19 14.31 14.42 15.57
CA PHE A 19 12.91 14.65 15.23
C PHE A 19 12.30 15.74 16.11
N ASP A 20 11.59 16.69 15.49
CA ASP A 20 10.86 17.75 16.19
C ASP A 20 9.49 17.25 16.69
N PHE A 21 9.43 16.86 17.96
CA PHE A 21 8.20 16.42 18.62
C PHE A 21 7.15 17.54 18.82
N ASN A 22 7.51 18.81 18.60
CA ASN A 22 6.53 19.90 18.68
C ASN A 22 5.71 20.08 17.41
N ARG A 23 6.22 19.56 16.29
CA ARG A 23 5.52 19.52 15.02
C ARG A 23 4.34 18.55 15.09
N THR A 24 3.22 18.94 14.46
CA THR A 24 2.09 18.04 14.23
C THR A 24 2.31 17.22 12.98
N ILE A 25 2.22 15.89 13.12
CA ILE A 25 2.23 14.92 12.02
C ILE A 25 0.82 14.79 11.46
N LYS A 26 0.70 15.01 10.15
CA LYS A 26 -0.59 14.96 9.44
C LYS A 26 -0.77 13.61 8.76
N LEU A 27 -1.71 12.82 9.27
CA LEU A 27 -2.17 11.58 8.65
C LEU A 27 -3.39 11.86 7.79
N ARG A 28 -3.39 11.37 6.54
CA ARG A 28 -4.52 11.52 5.62
C ARG A 28 -5.03 10.19 5.05
N TYR A 29 -6.30 10.14 4.67
CA TYR A 29 -6.94 8.98 4.05
C TYR A 29 -8.17 9.41 3.23
N TYR A 30 -8.69 8.55 2.36
CA TYR A 30 -9.87 8.82 1.53
C TYR A 30 -11.00 7.77 1.66
N TYR A 31 -10.78 6.72 2.46
CA TYR A 31 -11.78 5.67 2.68
C TYR A 31 -12.91 6.15 3.61
N GLU A 32 -14.13 5.73 3.31
CA GLU A 32 -15.35 6.05 4.09
C GLU A 32 -15.68 5.00 5.15
N ASP A 33 -15.14 3.79 5.00
CA ASP A 33 -15.52 2.66 5.84
C ASP A 33 -14.93 2.77 7.25
N GLN A 34 -15.68 2.28 8.24
CA GLN A 34 -15.29 2.36 9.65
C GLN A 34 -13.99 1.61 9.93
N THR A 35 -13.67 0.56 9.16
CA THR A 35 -12.43 -0.22 9.36
C THR A 35 -11.22 0.63 9.05
N SER A 36 -11.22 1.36 7.93
CA SER A 36 -10.16 2.29 7.55
C SER A 36 -10.02 3.44 8.55
N ILE A 37 -11.13 3.99 9.04
CA ILE A 37 -11.11 5.05 10.06
C ILE A 37 -10.51 4.54 11.38
N ASN A 38 -10.91 3.35 11.82
CA ASN A 38 -10.36 2.71 13.02
C ASN A 38 -8.87 2.43 12.86
N PHE A 39 -8.45 1.96 11.68
CA PHE A 39 -7.04 1.71 11.37
C PHE A 39 -6.22 3.00 11.50
N MET A 40 -6.64 4.09 10.85
CA MET A 40 -5.92 5.37 10.92
C MET A 40 -5.90 5.96 12.33
N THR A 41 -6.96 5.76 13.10
CA THR A 41 -7.02 6.17 14.51
C THR A 41 -6.02 5.38 15.35
N ALA A 42 -5.89 4.07 15.14
CA ALA A 42 -4.90 3.23 15.83
C ALA A 42 -3.46 3.64 15.48
N VAL A 43 -3.17 3.94 14.21
CA VAL A 43 -1.87 4.48 13.80
C VAL A 43 -1.57 5.79 14.53
N ALA A 44 -2.53 6.71 14.60
CA ALA A 44 -2.37 7.97 15.32
C ALA A 44 -2.11 7.77 16.81
N GLN A 45 -2.78 6.81 17.44
CA GLN A 45 -2.54 6.45 18.85
C GLN A 45 -1.11 5.97 19.06
N TYR A 46 -0.60 5.04 18.24
CA TYR A 46 0.77 4.55 18.37
C TYR A 46 1.81 5.65 18.18
N LEU A 47 1.60 6.58 17.23
CA LEU A 47 2.49 7.73 17.05
C LEU A 47 2.42 8.72 18.24
N THR A 48 1.22 8.90 18.81
CA THR A 48 1.01 9.72 20.00
C THR A 48 1.72 9.13 21.22
N GLU A 49 1.69 7.81 21.40
CA GLU A 49 2.43 7.10 22.47
C GLU A 49 3.95 7.28 22.37
N LEU A 50 4.48 7.51 21.16
CA LEU A 50 5.89 7.87 20.94
C LEU A 50 6.20 9.34 21.31
N GLY A 51 5.18 10.15 21.61
CA GLY A 51 5.29 11.55 21.99
C GLY A 51 5.04 12.54 20.86
N MET A 52 4.55 12.09 19.71
CA MET A 52 4.23 12.98 18.58
C MET A 52 2.87 13.65 18.78
N LYS A 53 2.71 14.86 18.24
CA LYS A 53 1.37 15.44 17.99
C LYS A 53 0.88 14.91 16.66
N VAL A 54 -0.35 14.39 16.61
CA VAL A 54 -0.89 13.77 15.40
C VAL A 54 -2.26 14.34 15.08
N GLU A 55 -2.47 14.69 13.82
CA GLU A 55 -3.76 15.07 13.27
C GLU A 55 -4.18 14.05 12.21
N VAL A 56 -5.42 13.57 12.30
CA VAL A 56 -5.98 12.62 11.33
C VAL A 56 -7.09 13.32 10.57
N LEU A 57 -6.90 13.52 9.27
CA LEU A 57 -7.86 14.20 8.42
C LEU A 57 -8.23 13.34 7.22
N LYS A 58 -9.50 13.35 6.86
CA LYS A 58 -9.93 12.77 5.60
C LYS A 58 -9.67 13.76 4.46
N PHE A 59 -9.32 13.24 3.28
CA PHE A 59 -9.29 14.01 2.05
C PHE A 59 -10.65 14.67 1.78
N GLN A 60 -10.63 15.93 1.32
CA GLN A 60 -11.85 16.72 1.12
C GLN A 60 -12.13 16.96 -0.37
N GLY A 61 -11.10 16.97 -1.20
CA GLY A 61 -11.19 17.13 -2.65
C GLY A 61 -10.94 15.85 -3.43
N ASP A 62 -10.57 16.03 -4.70
CA ASP A 62 -10.17 14.94 -5.58
C ASP A 62 -8.94 14.19 -5.03
N VAL A 63 -9.10 12.87 -4.86
CA VAL A 63 -8.09 12.00 -4.23
C VAL A 63 -6.75 12.05 -4.96
N ALA A 64 -6.75 12.05 -6.29
CA ALA A 64 -5.51 12.05 -7.06
C ALA A 64 -4.75 13.39 -6.91
N SER A 65 -5.48 14.51 -6.89
CA SER A 65 -4.89 15.82 -6.62
C SER A 65 -4.35 15.91 -5.19
N GLU A 66 -5.10 15.47 -4.19
CA GLU A 66 -4.69 15.48 -2.78
C GLU A 66 -3.42 14.65 -2.57
N LEU A 67 -3.39 13.45 -3.14
CA LEU A 67 -2.31 12.49 -2.95
C LEU A 67 -1.04 12.89 -3.72
N TYR A 68 -1.17 13.29 -5.00
CA TYR A 68 0.00 13.39 -5.89
C TYR A 68 0.38 14.81 -6.30
N LYS A 69 -0.45 15.82 -6.04
CA LYS A 69 -0.18 17.21 -6.45
C LYS A 69 -0.05 18.13 -5.25
N MET A 70 -1.06 18.12 -4.37
CA MET A 70 -1.07 18.96 -3.17
C MET A 70 -0.11 18.42 -2.12
N LYS A 71 -0.12 17.10 -1.88
CA LYS A 71 0.78 16.41 -0.95
C LYS A 71 0.81 17.07 0.44
N ASP A 72 -0.35 17.53 0.91
CA ASP A 72 -0.51 18.12 2.25
C ASP A 72 -0.71 17.01 3.29
N TYR A 73 0.34 16.21 3.50
CA TYR A 73 0.40 15.13 4.49
C TYR A 73 1.83 14.73 4.80
N ASP A 74 2.01 14.11 5.97
CA ASP A 74 3.24 13.39 6.30
C ASP A 74 3.11 11.91 5.94
N LEU A 75 1.94 11.31 6.22
CA LEU A 75 1.60 9.95 5.85
C LEU A 75 0.18 9.90 5.29
N ALA A 76 -0.02 9.12 4.23
CA ALA A 76 -1.33 8.90 3.63
C ALA A 76 -1.63 7.40 3.50
N LEU A 77 -2.85 7.00 3.86
CA LEU A 77 -3.34 5.67 3.54
C LEU A 77 -3.73 5.60 2.07
N LYS A 78 -3.04 4.72 1.34
CA LYS A 78 -3.28 4.45 -0.08
C LYS A 78 -3.49 2.96 -0.29
N GLY A 79 -4.54 2.61 -1.03
CA GLY A 79 -4.67 1.30 -1.64
C GLY A 79 -4.02 1.25 -3.02
N LEU A 80 -3.42 0.11 -3.37
CA LEU A 80 -3.08 -0.20 -4.76
C LEU A 80 -3.80 -1.46 -5.22
N SER A 81 -4.28 -1.37 -6.43
CA SER A 81 -4.84 -2.44 -7.21
C SER A 81 -3.91 -2.86 -8.33
N SER A 82 -3.02 -3.80 -8.01
CA SER A 82 -1.98 -4.25 -8.92
C SER A 82 -2.34 -5.61 -9.53
N PHE A 83 -2.27 -5.73 -10.86
CA PHE A 83 -2.41 -6.99 -11.58
C PHE A 83 -1.09 -7.78 -11.68
N GLY A 84 0.03 -7.10 -11.44
CA GLY A 84 1.37 -7.70 -11.48
C GLY A 84 2.37 -6.92 -10.64
N TYR A 85 3.62 -7.40 -10.59
CA TYR A 85 4.69 -6.74 -9.85
C TYR A 85 5.15 -5.45 -10.56
N GLU A 86 5.06 -5.40 -11.88
CA GLU A 86 5.41 -4.26 -12.72
C GLU A 86 4.58 -3.02 -12.40
N GLU A 87 3.29 -3.21 -12.11
CA GLU A 87 2.41 -2.12 -11.70
C GLU A 87 2.74 -1.62 -10.29
N TRP A 88 3.03 -2.53 -9.35
CA TRP A 88 3.41 -2.18 -7.99
C TRP A 88 4.73 -1.41 -7.95
N TYR A 89 5.74 -1.94 -8.66
CA TYR A 89 7.07 -1.37 -8.72
C TYR A 89 7.17 -0.17 -9.69
N GLY A 90 6.30 -0.08 -10.68
CA GLY A 90 6.19 1.07 -11.58
C GLY A 90 5.77 2.37 -10.88
N GLU A 91 5.17 2.29 -9.68
CA GLU A 91 4.94 3.47 -8.83
C GLU A 91 6.25 4.11 -8.33
N TYR A 92 7.37 3.37 -8.28
CA TYR A 92 8.65 3.88 -7.82
C TYR A 92 9.50 4.57 -8.90
N GLU A 93 9.10 4.47 -10.17
CA GLU A 93 9.87 5.04 -11.28
C GLU A 93 9.92 6.57 -11.20
N SER A 94 11.10 7.15 -11.44
CA SER A 94 11.29 8.62 -11.45
C SER A 94 10.42 9.35 -12.46
N LYS A 95 10.02 8.65 -13.53
CA LYS A 95 9.18 9.16 -14.62
C LYS A 95 7.69 8.93 -14.37
N ASN A 96 7.30 8.24 -13.28
CA ASN A 96 5.91 8.02 -12.95
C ASN A 96 5.18 9.37 -12.79
N ALA A 97 4.11 9.57 -13.55
CA ALA A 97 3.44 10.86 -13.64
C ALA A 97 2.91 11.39 -12.29
N ASN A 98 2.55 10.48 -11.38
CA ASN A 98 2.02 10.77 -10.07
C ASN A 98 3.12 10.77 -9.00
N PHE A 99 3.87 9.67 -8.91
CA PHE A 99 4.78 9.44 -7.78
C PHE A 99 6.09 10.20 -7.85
N LYS A 100 6.49 10.72 -9.02
CA LYS A 100 7.61 11.66 -9.10
C LYS A 100 7.43 12.88 -8.21
N ASN A 101 6.17 13.28 -7.96
CA ASN A 101 5.84 14.40 -7.07
C ASN A 101 5.86 14.00 -5.59
N VAL A 102 5.85 12.69 -5.29
CA VAL A 102 5.87 12.15 -3.92
C VAL A 102 7.29 11.80 -3.51
N PHE A 103 7.97 10.97 -4.30
CA PHE A 103 9.31 10.43 -3.99
C PHE A 103 10.46 11.22 -4.63
N GLY A 104 10.16 12.13 -5.55
CA GLY A 104 11.17 12.82 -6.34
C GLY A 104 11.49 12.09 -7.64
N SER A 105 12.56 12.54 -8.31
CA SER A 105 12.93 12.07 -9.66
C SER A 105 14.37 11.55 -9.75
N GLU A 106 14.94 11.12 -8.61
CA GLU A 106 16.33 10.64 -8.54
C GLU A 106 16.56 9.34 -9.31
N GLY A 107 15.53 8.51 -9.47
CA GLY A 107 15.60 7.28 -10.28
C GLY A 107 16.23 6.09 -9.58
N THR A 108 16.23 6.07 -8.24
CA THR A 108 16.79 5.01 -7.40
C THR A 108 16.32 3.60 -7.78
N PHE A 109 15.06 3.45 -8.20
CA PHE A 109 14.46 2.15 -8.56
C PHE A 109 14.51 1.86 -10.08
N ASP A 110 14.79 2.87 -10.91
CA ASP A 110 14.52 2.81 -12.35
C ASP A 110 15.23 1.64 -13.06
N ASN A 111 16.50 1.39 -12.73
CA ASN A 111 17.26 0.29 -13.34
C ASN A 111 16.59 -1.07 -13.07
N VAL A 112 16.30 -1.35 -11.81
CA VAL A 112 15.76 -2.65 -11.40
C VAL A 112 14.32 -2.83 -11.89
N VAL A 113 13.53 -1.75 -11.92
CA VAL A 113 12.18 -1.78 -12.51
C VAL A 113 12.21 -2.01 -14.01
N ASN A 114 13.16 -1.42 -14.75
CA ASN A 114 13.29 -1.68 -16.19
C ASN A 114 13.66 -3.15 -16.45
N ARG A 115 14.60 -3.71 -15.68
CA ARG A 115 14.94 -5.15 -15.74
C ARG A 115 13.72 -6.04 -15.48
N LEU A 116 12.89 -5.69 -14.49
CA LEU A 116 11.65 -6.42 -14.20
C LEU A 116 10.69 -6.47 -15.40
N LYS A 117 10.61 -5.37 -16.15
CA LYS A 117 9.74 -5.25 -17.33
C LYS A 117 10.28 -5.97 -18.57
N GLU A 118 11.59 -6.16 -18.65
CA GLU A 118 12.27 -6.74 -19.82
C GLU A 118 12.52 -8.25 -19.68
N THR A 119 12.64 -8.76 -18.46
CA THR A 119 12.97 -10.18 -18.24
C THR A 119 11.80 -11.12 -18.54
N GLU A 120 12.10 -12.20 -19.27
CA GLU A 120 11.20 -13.35 -19.46
C GLU A 120 11.67 -14.59 -18.66
N ASP A 121 12.86 -14.54 -18.04
CA ASP A 121 13.41 -15.66 -17.28
C ASP A 121 12.89 -15.67 -15.83
N ILE A 122 12.36 -16.82 -15.41
CA ILE A 122 11.71 -16.95 -14.11
C ILE A 122 12.71 -16.81 -12.95
N LYS A 123 13.96 -17.30 -13.11
CA LYS A 123 14.97 -17.22 -12.04
C LYS A 123 15.49 -15.80 -11.91
N GLU A 124 15.83 -15.16 -13.03
CA GLU A 124 16.25 -13.77 -13.06
C GLU A 124 15.16 -12.86 -12.46
N ARG A 125 13.89 -13.12 -12.80
CA ARG A 125 12.76 -12.39 -12.23
C ARG A 125 12.70 -12.50 -10.70
N GLN A 126 12.97 -13.67 -10.11
CA GLN A 126 13.00 -13.82 -8.65
C GLN A 126 14.13 -13.03 -7.99
N GLU A 127 15.30 -12.99 -8.62
CA GLU A 127 16.44 -12.19 -8.17
C GLU A 127 16.14 -10.69 -8.22
N ILE A 128 15.57 -10.21 -9.34
CA ILE A 128 15.13 -8.83 -9.51
C ILE A 128 14.10 -8.42 -8.44
N LEU A 129 13.12 -9.28 -8.15
CA LEU A 129 12.12 -9.00 -7.13
C LEU A 129 12.73 -8.92 -5.72
N SER A 130 13.73 -9.76 -5.42
CA SER A 130 14.44 -9.72 -4.13
C SER A 130 15.27 -8.43 -3.97
N GLU A 131 15.86 -7.96 -5.06
CA GLU A 131 16.58 -6.68 -5.12
C GLU A 131 15.62 -5.49 -4.90
N LEU A 132 14.47 -5.49 -5.59
CA LEU A 132 13.43 -4.47 -5.41
C LEU A 132 12.88 -4.42 -3.99
N GLN A 133 12.66 -5.57 -3.36
CA GLN A 133 12.23 -5.65 -1.96
C GLN A 133 13.27 -5.06 -1.01
N SER A 134 14.55 -5.30 -1.28
CA SER A 134 15.65 -4.72 -0.49
C SER A 134 15.67 -3.19 -0.59
N LEU A 135 15.47 -2.65 -1.80
CA LEU A 135 15.33 -1.20 -2.02
C LEU A 135 14.08 -0.63 -1.32
N GLU A 136 12.95 -1.34 -1.33
CA GLU A 136 11.73 -0.89 -0.63
C GLU A 136 11.96 -0.77 0.88
N VAL A 137 12.66 -1.73 1.48
CA VAL A 137 13.02 -1.68 2.90
C VAL A 137 13.97 -0.52 3.17
N GLU A 138 15.04 -0.38 2.38
CA GLU A 138 16.07 0.64 2.59
C GLU A 138 15.49 2.06 2.54
N HIS A 139 14.65 2.33 1.54
CA HIS A 139 14.11 3.67 1.30
C HIS A 139 12.79 3.94 2.00
N LEU A 140 12.00 2.90 2.31
CA LEU A 140 10.75 2.95 3.05
C LEU A 140 9.75 4.02 2.57
N TYR A 141 9.68 4.26 1.25
CA TYR A 141 8.75 5.22 0.66
C TYR A 141 7.28 4.80 0.78
N LYS A 142 7.04 3.49 0.80
CA LYS A 142 5.74 2.87 1.10
C LYS A 142 5.96 1.80 2.17
N LEU A 143 5.01 1.69 3.10
CA LEU A 143 4.96 0.60 4.07
C LEU A 143 3.76 -0.30 3.73
N PRO A 144 3.98 -1.49 3.15
CA PRO A 144 2.90 -2.45 2.92
C PRO A 144 2.34 -2.95 4.26
N LEU A 145 1.03 -2.75 4.48
CA LEU A 145 0.40 -3.05 5.78
C LEU A 145 -0.43 -4.34 5.74
N TYR A 146 -1.30 -4.48 4.74
CA TYR A 146 -2.16 -5.65 4.57
C TYR A 146 -2.70 -5.75 3.15
N THR A 147 -3.16 -6.95 2.77
CA THR A 147 -3.97 -7.19 1.58
C THR A 147 -5.41 -7.46 2.00
N ILE A 148 -6.36 -6.91 1.26
CA ILE A 148 -7.79 -7.12 1.52
C ILE A 148 -8.19 -8.46 0.91
N LYS A 149 -8.90 -9.29 1.70
CA LYS A 149 -9.49 -10.55 1.24
C LYS A 149 -10.95 -10.33 0.83
N SER A 150 -11.35 -10.95 -0.27
CA SER A 150 -12.77 -11.06 -0.65
C SER A 150 -13.37 -12.34 -0.10
N TYR A 151 -14.61 -12.26 0.38
CA TYR A 151 -15.39 -13.40 0.86
C TYR A 151 -16.61 -13.60 -0.02
N TYR A 152 -16.82 -14.83 -0.47
CA TYR A 152 -18.00 -15.24 -1.24
C TYR A 152 -18.89 -16.11 -0.35
N TYR A 153 -20.17 -15.75 -0.26
CA TYR A 153 -21.17 -16.52 0.47
C TYR A 153 -22.11 -17.17 -0.54
N VAL A 154 -22.18 -18.51 -0.52
CA VAL A 154 -23.00 -19.29 -1.46
C VAL A 154 -24.01 -20.12 -0.69
N ASN A 155 -25.27 -20.09 -1.14
CA ASN A 155 -26.28 -21.01 -0.65
C ASN A 155 -26.14 -22.37 -1.36
N GLU A 156 -25.39 -23.28 -0.75
CA GLU A 156 -25.13 -24.61 -1.31
C GLU A 156 -26.38 -25.50 -1.40
N GLU A 157 -27.49 -25.17 -0.74
CA GLU A 157 -28.75 -25.90 -0.92
C GLU A 157 -29.45 -25.55 -2.25
N LYS A 158 -29.18 -24.37 -2.81
CA LYS A 158 -29.89 -23.82 -3.97
C LYS A 158 -29.04 -23.71 -5.22
N VAL A 159 -27.72 -23.56 -5.05
CA VAL A 159 -26.80 -23.34 -6.15
C VAL A 159 -25.54 -24.18 -5.93
N LYS A 160 -25.09 -24.86 -6.98
CA LYS A 160 -23.75 -25.42 -7.08
C LYS A 160 -22.94 -24.52 -8.01
N THR A 161 -21.85 -23.96 -7.50
CA THR A 161 -20.93 -23.12 -8.28
C THR A 161 -19.75 -23.94 -8.79
N SER A 162 -18.94 -23.35 -9.68
CA SER A 162 -17.66 -23.92 -10.14
C SER A 162 -16.60 -24.00 -9.03
N GLY A 163 -16.84 -23.39 -7.86
CA GLY A 163 -15.85 -23.23 -6.79
C GLY A 163 -14.71 -22.26 -7.13
N ILE A 164 -14.73 -21.66 -8.32
CA ILE A 164 -13.79 -20.65 -8.78
C ILE A 164 -14.52 -19.31 -8.73
N TYR A 165 -13.92 -18.33 -8.06
CA TYR A 165 -14.48 -16.99 -7.94
C TYR A 165 -13.52 -15.96 -8.52
N GLY A 166 -14.07 -14.81 -8.90
CA GLY A 166 -13.28 -13.69 -9.37
C GLY A 166 -12.23 -13.24 -8.34
N ASN A 167 -11.22 -12.51 -8.82
CA ASN A 167 -10.23 -11.89 -7.95
C ASN A 167 -10.89 -10.75 -7.14
N PRO A 168 -10.18 -10.14 -6.16
CA PRO A 168 -10.75 -9.06 -5.35
C PRO A 168 -11.22 -7.80 -6.13
N TRP A 169 -10.89 -7.70 -7.42
CA TRP A 169 -11.20 -6.55 -8.29
C TRP A 169 -12.54 -6.67 -8.99
N TYR A 170 -12.88 -7.88 -9.43
CA TYR A 170 -14.11 -8.15 -10.16
C TYR A 170 -14.87 -9.26 -9.43
N ASN A 171 -15.98 -8.88 -8.82
CA ASN A 171 -17.00 -9.83 -8.40
C ASN A 171 -17.75 -10.27 -9.66
N TYR A 172 -17.38 -11.40 -10.23
CA TYR A 172 -18.12 -12.04 -11.31
C TYR A 172 -18.13 -13.54 -11.13
N ASP A 173 -19.18 -14.15 -11.66
CA ASP A 173 -19.40 -15.57 -11.58
C ASP A 173 -18.48 -16.28 -12.59
N MET A 174 -17.29 -16.63 -12.11
CA MET A 174 -16.30 -17.36 -12.90
C MET A 174 -16.86 -18.72 -13.29
N LYS A 175 -16.82 -18.98 -14.61
CA LYS A 175 -17.40 -20.16 -15.22
C LYS A 175 -18.88 -20.35 -14.89
N PHE A 176 -19.66 -19.28 -15.02
CA PHE A 176 -21.10 -19.30 -14.75
C PHE A 176 -21.83 -20.41 -15.53
N GLU A 177 -21.33 -20.80 -16.70
CA GLU A 177 -21.82 -21.92 -17.49
C GLU A 177 -21.71 -23.30 -16.80
N GLU A 178 -20.84 -23.44 -15.80
CA GLU A 178 -20.68 -24.66 -14.99
C GLU A 178 -21.58 -24.65 -13.73
N TRP A 179 -22.36 -23.59 -13.51
CA TRP A 179 -23.20 -23.46 -12.31
C TRP A 179 -24.56 -24.12 -12.52
N GLU A 180 -25.07 -24.76 -11.46
CA GLU A 180 -26.34 -25.50 -11.48
C GLU A 180 -27.28 -24.99 -10.38
N ILE A 181 -28.56 -24.79 -10.73
CA ILE A 181 -29.62 -24.61 -9.74
C ILE A 181 -30.01 -26.00 -9.20
N LYS A 182 -30.11 -26.12 -7.88
CA LYS A 182 -30.55 -27.33 -7.18
C LYS A 182 -32.04 -27.32 -6.87
#